data_AF-A0A1S2PF34-F1
#
_entry.id   AF-A0A1S2PF34-F1
#
_cell.length_a   1.000
_cell.length_b   1.000
_cell.length_c   1.000
_cell.angle_alpha   90.00
_cell.angle_beta   90.00
_cell.angle_gamma   90.00
#
_symmetry.space_group_name_H-M   'P 1'
#
loop_
_entity.id
_entity.type
_entity.pdbx_description
1 polymer ?
#
loop_
_entity_poly.entity_id
_entity_poly.type
_entity_poly.pdbx_seq_one_letter_code
_entity_poly.pdbx_strand_id
1 'polypeptide(L)'
;MISKLSPRNLTWEEVDPARHPFDGESAAQVVRSLRPAGRVPRRPDVPPGDRALHEWSWDEARPWSDAMTYALAEHYGPWVAGWRWAHDEGDFDGGPVGSWCCPQHSVTTPAETLDRVTAALREWRAWLESLATRFEAYPLDLADIDDQRILWDRTAHNLILHVTDRTGCGSAWYGHCHQVLSWFLTRWGVAADDAEFLVDRAIGGRFKSWTGPDPVLVEDIAERLAASVRPHADARAAESPLPDHLERWLAVREAVPWQEAQNSTGDGPVTPSRDGAAEEIRTFDAILDPARGQGLLAALELMRADAARGARLDFDLIQGWQRHVLGTPGPPPLRTLAAFAKGGRERYGIGPDTQARLDACLAESAKDTARPLPLTARAARAFLDVCFFHPFDDGNGRSALLTLLFVLAREGVALDCVRLLRRVSFQADEPQDALTLARYVDLHLRETRRRTTDPAA
;
A
#
# COMPACT_ATOMS: atom_id res chain seq x y z
N MET A 1 11.59 4.97 -5.76
CA MET A 1 11.13 5.83 -4.64
C MET A 1 11.77 5.30 -3.38
N ILE A 2 12.70 6.05 -2.79
CA ILE A 2 13.28 5.66 -1.49
C ILE A 2 12.21 5.94 -0.42
N SER A 3 11.83 4.91 0.34
CA SER A 3 10.73 4.92 1.32
C SER A 3 10.79 6.02 2.39
N LYS A 4 11.92 6.72 2.55
CA LYS A 4 12.15 7.74 3.58
C LYS A 4 11.61 9.14 3.24
N LEU A 5 11.25 9.44 1.98
CA LEU A 5 10.75 10.78 1.59
C LEU A 5 9.37 10.73 0.92
N SER A 6 8.54 9.74 1.30
CA SER A 6 7.13 9.73 0.91
C SER A 6 6.37 10.74 1.79
N PRO A 7 5.63 11.71 1.23
CA PRO A 7 4.84 12.64 2.03
C PRO A 7 3.72 11.96 2.82
N ARG A 8 3.29 10.77 2.39
CA ARG A 8 2.28 9.95 3.10
C ARG A 8 2.74 9.44 4.47
N ASN A 9 4.05 9.42 4.71
CA ASN A 9 4.63 8.92 5.95
C ASN A 9 5.03 10.04 6.92
N LEU A 10 4.83 11.30 6.55
CA LEU A 10 5.17 12.44 7.40
C LEU A 10 4.28 12.45 8.65
N THR A 11 4.90 12.55 9.81
CA THR A 11 4.22 12.79 11.09
C THR A 11 4.01 14.28 11.32
N TRP A 12 3.06 14.65 12.19
CA TRP A 12 2.85 16.08 12.51
C TRP A 12 4.12 16.72 13.08
N GLU A 13 4.87 16.02 13.93
CA GLU A 13 6.12 16.54 14.49
C GLU A 13 7.17 16.88 13.43
N GLU A 14 7.19 16.13 12.31
CA GLU A 14 8.11 16.36 11.20
C GLU A 14 7.67 17.49 10.26
N VAL A 15 6.39 17.88 10.29
CA VAL A 15 5.83 18.92 9.40
C VAL A 15 5.41 20.19 10.14
N ASP A 16 5.40 20.18 11.47
CA ASP A 16 4.96 21.29 12.30
C ASP A 16 5.72 22.57 11.90
N PRO A 17 5.03 23.59 11.36
CA PRO A 17 5.64 24.83 10.93
C PRO A 17 6.46 25.54 12.02
N ALA A 18 6.12 25.34 13.29
CA ALA A 18 6.82 25.92 14.43
C ALA A 18 8.22 25.32 14.66
N ARG A 19 8.44 24.08 14.20
CA ARG A 19 9.71 23.35 14.34
C ARG A 19 10.65 23.58 13.16
N HIS A 20 10.14 24.16 12.08
CA HIS A 20 10.86 24.36 10.82
C HIS A 20 10.74 25.82 10.35
N PRO A 21 11.67 26.70 10.73
CA PRO A 21 11.73 28.06 10.20
C PRO A 21 11.88 28.03 8.68
N PHE A 22 11.07 28.83 7.98
CA PHE A 22 11.10 28.93 6.53
C PHE A 22 10.88 30.38 6.12
N ASP A 23 11.80 30.92 5.34
CA ASP A 23 11.63 32.21 4.67
C ASP A 23 11.19 31.98 3.23
N GLY A 24 9.92 32.32 2.97
CA GLY A 24 9.34 32.21 1.64
C GLY A 24 10.06 33.07 0.61
N GLU A 25 10.60 34.24 0.98
CA GLU A 25 11.21 35.17 0.03
C GLU A 25 12.52 34.61 -0.54
N SER A 26 13.37 34.03 0.30
CA SER A 26 14.64 33.40 -0.13
C SER A 26 14.48 32.02 -0.78
N ALA A 27 13.32 31.37 -0.68
CA ALA A 27 13.10 30.02 -1.23
C ALA A 27 13.51 29.87 -2.70
N ALA A 28 13.26 30.90 -3.52
CA ALA A 28 13.60 30.90 -4.94
C ALA A 28 15.12 30.91 -5.19
N GLN A 29 15.88 31.57 -4.31
CA GLN A 29 17.34 31.60 -4.36
C GLN A 29 17.92 30.27 -3.90
N VAL A 30 17.35 29.69 -2.82
CA VAL A 30 17.77 28.38 -2.31
C VAL A 30 17.53 27.30 -3.34
N VAL A 31 16.32 27.17 -3.91
CA VAL A 31 16.01 26.17 -4.93
C VAL A 31 17.00 26.22 -6.09
N ARG A 32 17.39 27.42 -6.53
CA ARG A 32 18.37 27.62 -7.61
C ARG A 32 19.82 27.31 -7.21
N SER A 33 20.17 27.38 -5.92
CA SER A 33 21.52 27.08 -5.43
C SER A 33 21.75 25.58 -5.21
N LEU A 34 20.69 24.78 -5.11
CA LEU A 34 20.79 23.33 -4.91
C LEU A 34 21.42 22.64 -6.12
N ARG A 35 22.23 21.60 -5.87
CA ARG A 35 22.92 20.84 -6.91
C ARG A 35 22.01 20.32 -8.04
N PRO A 36 20.78 19.81 -7.79
CA PRO A 36 19.89 19.36 -8.86
C PRO A 36 19.41 20.49 -9.78
N ALA A 37 19.44 21.75 -9.35
CA ALA A 37 18.98 22.88 -10.16
C ALA A 37 19.80 23.10 -11.44
N GLY A 38 21.10 22.80 -11.40
CA GLY A 38 21.97 22.83 -12.58
C GLY A 38 21.82 21.62 -13.50
N ARG A 39 20.92 20.68 -13.19
CA ARG A 39 20.76 19.38 -13.88
C ARG A 39 19.31 19.08 -14.25
N VAL A 40 18.48 20.11 -14.45
CA VAL A 40 17.10 19.91 -14.94
C VAL A 40 17.14 19.15 -16.27
N PRO A 41 16.49 17.99 -16.39
CA PRO A 41 16.54 17.19 -17.60
C PRO A 41 15.81 17.89 -18.74
N ARG A 42 16.29 17.67 -19.97
CA ARG A 42 15.69 18.29 -21.16
C ARG A 42 14.50 17.46 -21.60
N ARG A 43 13.32 18.06 -21.60
CA ARG A 43 12.10 17.42 -22.09
C ARG A 43 12.21 17.11 -23.59
N PRO A 44 11.89 15.88 -24.04
CA PRO A 44 11.81 15.55 -25.45
C PRO A 44 10.74 16.36 -26.17
N ASP A 45 11.04 16.82 -27.39
CA ASP A 45 10.09 17.52 -28.26
C ASP A 45 9.24 16.51 -29.04
N VAL A 46 8.31 15.89 -28.33
CA VAL A 46 7.38 14.89 -28.88
C VAL A 46 5.95 15.16 -28.40
N PRO A 47 4.92 14.71 -29.14
CA PRO A 47 3.53 14.92 -28.75
C PRO A 47 3.18 14.29 -27.39
N PRO A 48 2.18 14.84 -26.67
CA PRO A 48 1.62 14.19 -25.49
C PRO A 48 1.14 12.77 -25.81
N GLY A 49 1.45 11.81 -24.93
CA GLY A 49 1.10 10.40 -25.10
C GLY A 49 2.13 9.55 -25.87
N ASP A 50 3.19 10.17 -26.40
CA ASP A 50 4.30 9.44 -26.99
C ASP A 50 5.06 8.61 -25.94
N ARG A 51 5.44 7.38 -26.31
CA ARG A 51 6.17 6.46 -25.44
C ARG A 51 7.51 7.04 -24.97
N ALA A 52 8.21 7.80 -25.81
CA ALA A 52 9.50 8.41 -25.47
C ALA A 52 9.34 9.47 -24.36
N LEU A 53 8.23 10.21 -24.34
CA LEU A 53 7.93 11.16 -23.27
C LEU A 53 7.65 10.43 -21.95
N HIS A 54 6.96 9.29 -22.01
CA HIS A 54 6.71 8.44 -20.86
C HIS A 54 8.02 7.87 -20.29
N GLU A 55 8.85 7.23 -21.13
CA GLU A 55 10.15 6.68 -20.74
C GLU A 55 11.06 7.75 -20.13
N TRP A 56 11.18 8.92 -20.79
CA TRP A 56 11.92 10.05 -20.26
C TRP A 56 11.41 10.52 -18.88
N SER A 57 10.09 10.57 -18.69
CA SER A 57 9.51 10.97 -17.41
C SER A 57 9.91 10.01 -16.28
N TRP A 58 9.99 8.71 -16.57
CA TRP A 58 10.35 7.68 -15.59
C TRP A 58 11.86 7.61 -15.32
N ASP A 59 12.67 7.76 -16.35
CA ASP A 59 14.11 7.48 -16.27
C ASP A 59 14.95 8.74 -15.97
N GLU A 60 14.44 9.94 -16.30
CA GLU A 60 15.16 11.20 -16.12
C GLU A 60 14.42 12.18 -15.21
N ALA A 61 13.17 12.53 -15.55
CA ALA A 61 12.43 13.58 -14.85
C ALA A 61 12.12 13.19 -13.39
N ARG A 62 11.65 11.97 -13.16
CA ARG A 62 11.32 11.48 -11.82
C ARG A 62 12.55 11.34 -10.92
N PRO A 63 13.67 10.72 -11.33
CA PRO A 63 14.90 10.71 -10.52
C PRO A 63 15.43 12.11 -10.22
N TRP A 64 15.31 13.05 -11.16
CA TRP A 64 15.66 14.45 -10.89
C TRP A 64 14.76 15.07 -9.82
N SER A 65 13.44 14.88 -9.90
CA SER A 65 12.50 15.38 -8.89
C SER A 65 12.75 14.75 -7.52
N ASP A 66 13.10 13.46 -7.45
CA ASP A 66 13.51 12.79 -6.22
C ASP A 66 14.80 13.41 -5.64
N ALA A 67 15.82 13.64 -6.48
CA ALA A 67 17.04 14.31 -6.07
C ALA A 67 16.79 15.75 -5.57
N MET A 68 15.84 16.47 -6.19
CA MET A 68 15.43 17.80 -5.73
C MET A 68 14.76 17.73 -4.35
N THR A 69 13.87 16.76 -4.10
CA THR A 69 13.29 16.55 -2.76
C THR A 69 14.38 16.25 -1.73
N TYR A 70 15.38 15.42 -2.06
CA TYR A 70 16.50 15.15 -1.16
C TYR A 70 17.27 16.41 -0.80
N ALA A 71 17.68 17.20 -1.80
CA ALA A 71 18.44 18.42 -1.58
C ALA A 71 17.64 19.47 -0.78
N LEU A 72 16.34 19.55 -1.01
CA LEU A 72 15.44 20.39 -0.19
C LEU A 72 15.36 19.87 1.24
N ALA A 73 15.25 18.55 1.43
CA ALA A 73 15.11 17.95 2.76
C ALA A 73 16.40 18.07 3.59
N GLU A 74 17.57 18.00 2.94
CA GLU A 74 18.85 18.30 3.57
C GLU A 74 18.95 19.76 4.05
N HIS A 75 18.30 20.70 3.34
CA HIS A 75 18.37 22.12 3.66
C HIS A 75 17.30 22.57 4.67
N TYR A 76 16.04 22.19 4.45
CA TYR A 76 14.88 22.67 5.21
C TYR A 76 14.34 21.63 6.21
N GLY A 77 14.79 20.38 6.14
CA GLY A 77 14.28 19.27 6.93
C GLY A 77 13.21 18.44 6.21
N PRO A 78 12.75 17.33 6.84
CA PRO A 78 11.91 16.32 6.21
C PRO A 78 10.54 16.84 5.72
N TRP A 79 10.00 17.89 6.34
CA TRP A 79 8.67 18.44 6.01
C TRP A 79 8.50 18.73 4.52
N VAL A 80 9.57 19.12 3.81
CA VAL A 80 9.50 19.47 2.39
C VAL A 80 9.10 18.32 1.49
N ALA A 81 9.14 17.06 1.95
CA ALA A 81 8.74 15.92 1.13
C ALA A 81 7.34 16.04 0.51
N GLY A 82 6.44 16.85 1.12
CA GLY A 82 5.12 17.18 0.59
C GLY A 82 5.06 18.14 -0.59
N TRP A 83 6.17 18.78 -1.00
CA TRP A 83 6.15 19.79 -2.07
C TRP A 83 5.65 19.25 -3.42
N ARG A 84 5.77 17.94 -3.67
CA ARG A 84 5.28 17.27 -4.89
C ARG A 84 3.95 16.56 -4.73
N TRP A 85 3.29 16.66 -3.58
CA TRP A 85 2.03 15.95 -3.36
C TRP A 85 0.89 16.65 -4.10
N ALA A 86 0.79 16.30 -5.36
CA ALA A 86 -0.02 16.97 -6.35
C ALA A 86 -1.50 16.63 -6.20
N HIS A 87 -2.36 17.53 -6.67
CA HIS A 87 -3.77 17.20 -6.91
C HIS A 87 -3.94 16.01 -7.84
N ASP A 88 -5.07 15.32 -7.67
CA ASP A 88 -5.52 14.24 -8.54
C ASP A 88 -4.44 13.18 -8.77
N GLU A 89 -4.39 12.59 -9.96
CA GLU A 89 -3.46 11.51 -10.36
C GLU A 89 -2.01 11.99 -10.58
N GLY A 90 -1.64 13.15 -10.01
CA GLY A 90 -0.29 13.67 -10.03
C GLY A 90 0.69 12.87 -9.14
N ASP A 91 1.88 13.43 -8.93
CA ASP A 91 2.88 12.88 -8.03
C ASP A 91 2.28 12.66 -6.63
N PHE A 92 2.44 11.43 -6.14
CA PHE A 92 1.91 10.94 -4.88
C PHE A 92 0.39 10.90 -4.73
N ASP A 93 -0.41 11.38 -5.69
CA ASP A 93 -1.87 11.24 -5.81
C ASP A 93 -2.70 11.86 -4.66
N GLY A 94 -3.61 12.78 -4.99
CA GLY A 94 -4.62 13.33 -4.06
C GLY A 94 -4.13 14.32 -3.01
N GLY A 95 -3.00 14.96 -3.26
CA GLY A 95 -2.41 15.95 -2.36
C GLY A 95 -2.97 17.36 -2.52
N PRO A 96 -2.51 18.29 -1.66
CA PRO A 96 -2.99 19.67 -1.65
C PRO A 96 -2.20 20.63 -2.54
N VAL A 97 -1.19 20.18 -3.31
CA VAL A 97 -0.34 21.05 -4.11
C VAL A 97 -0.84 21.13 -5.56
N GLY A 98 -1.16 22.33 -6.04
CA GLY A 98 -1.60 22.57 -7.42
C GLY A 98 -0.50 23.06 -8.36
N SER A 99 0.58 23.66 -7.83
CA SER A 99 1.70 24.18 -8.65
C SER A 99 2.60 23.09 -9.24
N TRP A 100 2.42 21.84 -8.81
CA TRP A 100 3.10 20.65 -9.32
C TRP A 100 2.05 19.60 -9.67
N CYS A 101 2.22 18.94 -10.83
CA CYS A 101 1.37 17.83 -11.26
C CYS A 101 2.18 16.54 -11.21
N CYS A 102 3.01 16.26 -12.21
CA CYS A 102 3.90 15.11 -12.25
C CYS A 102 5.15 15.45 -13.07
N PRO A 103 6.22 14.64 -13.03
CA PRO A 103 7.48 14.95 -13.71
C PRO A 103 7.26 15.17 -15.22
N GLN A 104 6.38 14.39 -15.84
CA GLN A 104 6.03 14.51 -17.25
C GLN A 104 5.49 15.90 -17.65
N HIS A 105 4.69 16.52 -16.79
CA HIS A 105 3.99 17.78 -17.09
C HIS A 105 4.65 19.02 -16.48
N SER A 106 5.33 18.86 -15.33
CA SER A 106 5.89 19.96 -14.58
C SER A 106 7.36 20.24 -14.91
N VAL A 107 8.10 19.26 -15.42
CA VAL A 107 9.46 19.46 -15.92
C VAL A 107 9.42 19.90 -17.39
N THR A 108 9.78 21.16 -17.63
CA THR A 108 9.80 21.78 -18.97
C THR A 108 11.17 22.38 -19.26
N THR A 109 11.29 23.70 -19.21
CA THR A 109 12.58 24.40 -19.27
C THR A 109 13.19 24.51 -17.86
N PRO A 110 14.51 24.68 -17.72
CA PRO A 110 15.13 24.82 -16.40
C PRO A 110 14.53 25.95 -15.55
N ALA A 111 14.28 27.11 -16.16
CA ALA A 111 13.71 28.27 -15.45
C ALA A 111 12.29 27.97 -14.94
N GLU A 112 11.38 27.57 -15.83
CA GLU A 112 9.99 27.28 -15.47
C GLU A 112 9.88 26.13 -14.47
N THR A 113 10.73 25.11 -14.60
CA THR A 113 10.74 23.96 -13.70
C THR A 113 11.11 24.41 -12.27
N LEU A 114 12.15 25.23 -12.11
CA LEU A 114 12.60 25.72 -10.80
C LEU A 114 11.60 26.73 -10.18
N ASP A 115 10.92 27.51 -11.01
CA ASP A 115 9.83 28.37 -10.56
C ASP A 115 8.65 27.53 -10.05
N ARG A 116 8.28 26.44 -10.74
CA ARG A 116 7.26 25.49 -10.26
C ARG A 116 7.66 24.81 -8.95
N VAL A 117 8.92 24.37 -8.80
CA VAL A 117 9.41 23.80 -7.53
C VAL A 117 9.26 24.82 -6.39
N THR A 118 9.64 26.07 -6.65
CA THR A 118 9.53 27.15 -5.65
C THR A 118 8.08 27.43 -5.27
N ALA A 119 7.19 27.53 -6.26
CA ALA A 119 5.76 27.75 -6.05
C ALA A 119 5.13 26.61 -5.25
N ALA A 120 5.41 25.36 -5.64
CA ALA A 120 4.92 24.15 -4.98
C ALA A 120 5.42 24.01 -3.53
N LEU A 121 6.69 24.36 -3.26
CA LEU A 121 7.24 24.38 -1.90
C LEU A 121 6.54 25.42 -1.01
N ARG A 122 6.35 26.64 -1.52
CA ARG A 122 5.64 27.71 -0.79
C ARG A 122 4.17 27.34 -0.56
N GLU A 123 3.55 26.72 -1.55
CA GLU A 123 2.17 26.25 -1.48
C GLU A 123 1.99 25.16 -0.42
N TRP A 124 2.89 24.18 -0.39
CA TRP A 124 2.93 23.17 0.66
C TRP A 124 3.16 23.78 2.05
N ARG A 125 4.06 24.75 2.17
CA ARG A 125 4.29 25.47 3.43
C ARG A 125 3.04 26.20 3.90
N ALA A 126 2.39 26.98 3.03
CA ALA A 126 1.19 27.73 3.36
C ALA A 126 0.04 26.81 3.80
N TRP A 127 -0.04 25.62 3.19
CA TRP A 127 -0.98 24.59 3.62
C TRP A 127 -0.71 24.12 5.06
N LEU A 128 0.55 23.78 5.40
CA LEU A 128 0.92 23.36 6.75
C LEU A 128 0.66 24.46 7.80
N GLU A 129 0.98 25.72 7.47
CA GLU A 129 0.70 26.88 8.35
C GLU A 129 -0.81 27.11 8.55
N SER A 130 -1.60 26.90 7.50
CA SER A 130 -3.05 26.95 7.61
C SER A 130 -3.60 25.82 8.50
N LEU A 131 -3.03 24.62 8.45
CA LEU A 131 -3.41 23.53 9.35
C LEU A 131 -3.03 23.84 10.79
N ALA A 132 -1.80 24.29 11.04
CA ALA A 132 -1.34 24.66 12.38
C ALA A 132 -2.28 25.71 13.01
N THR A 133 -2.64 26.75 12.26
CA THR A 133 -3.59 27.79 12.73
C THR A 133 -4.94 27.20 13.08
N ARG A 134 -5.47 26.24 12.30
CA ARG A 134 -6.74 25.57 12.60
C ARG A 134 -6.62 24.65 13.81
N PHE A 135 -5.52 23.92 13.95
CA PHE A 135 -5.30 23.04 15.10
C PHE A 135 -5.31 23.85 16.39
N GLU A 136 -4.65 25.02 16.41
CA GLU A 136 -4.65 25.92 17.57
C GLU A 136 -6.00 26.63 17.80
N ALA A 137 -6.79 26.87 16.75
CA ALA A 137 -8.14 27.44 16.90
C ALA A 137 -9.12 26.48 17.60
N TYR A 138 -8.78 25.19 17.64
CA TYR A 138 -9.59 24.13 18.21
C TYR A 138 -8.76 23.22 19.13
N PRO A 139 -8.33 23.72 20.30
CA PRO A 139 -7.55 22.92 21.23
C PRO A 139 -8.39 21.76 21.77
N LEU A 140 -7.74 20.60 21.92
CA LEU A 140 -8.34 19.41 22.51
C LEU A 140 -7.71 19.19 23.89
N ASP A 141 -8.53 19.24 24.93
CA ASP A 141 -8.16 18.73 26.24
C ASP A 141 -8.72 17.31 26.40
N LEU A 142 -7.83 16.32 26.42
CA LEU A 142 -8.20 14.92 26.59
C LEU A 142 -8.86 14.66 27.96
N ALA A 143 -8.62 15.49 28.98
CA ALA A 143 -9.22 15.35 30.31
C ALA A 143 -10.70 15.75 30.35
N ASP A 144 -11.11 16.72 29.52
CA ASP A 144 -12.45 17.32 29.50
C ASP A 144 -13.22 17.01 28.21
N ILE A 145 -12.88 15.90 27.54
CA ILE A 145 -13.36 15.60 26.19
C ILE A 145 -14.89 15.45 26.08
N ASP A 146 -15.54 14.97 27.14
CA ASP A 146 -17.00 14.82 27.19
C ASP A 146 -17.72 16.18 27.13
N ASP A 147 -17.14 17.21 27.76
CA ASP A 147 -17.67 18.58 27.76
C ASP A 147 -17.30 19.33 26.45
N GLN A 148 -16.24 18.88 25.76
CA GLN A 148 -15.75 19.46 24.50
C GLN A 148 -16.27 18.74 23.24
N ARG A 149 -17.14 17.74 23.37
CA ARG A 149 -17.59 16.88 22.25
C ARG A 149 -18.14 17.66 21.04
N ILE A 150 -18.96 18.69 21.29
CA ILE A 150 -19.52 19.53 20.22
C ILE A 150 -18.44 20.38 19.52
N LEU A 151 -17.44 20.85 20.27
CA LEU A 151 -16.30 21.56 19.70
C LEU A 151 -15.49 20.63 18.79
N TRP A 152 -15.30 19.38 19.21
CA TRP A 152 -14.51 18.42 18.47
C TRP A 152 -15.20 17.91 17.20
N ASP A 153 -16.50 17.62 17.27
CA ASP A 153 -17.34 17.34 16.10
C ASP A 153 -17.20 18.46 15.04
N ARG A 154 -17.40 19.72 15.45
CA ARG A 154 -17.23 20.87 14.56
C ARG A 154 -15.81 21.00 14.01
N THR A 155 -14.80 20.62 14.78
CA THR A 155 -13.40 20.67 14.36
C THR A 155 -13.10 19.64 13.30
N ALA A 156 -13.47 18.37 13.54
CA ALA A 156 -13.32 17.30 12.56
C ALA A 156 -14.06 17.63 11.26
N HIS A 157 -15.30 18.12 11.37
CA HIS A 157 -16.08 18.61 10.24
C HIS A 157 -15.35 19.72 9.47
N ASN A 158 -14.87 20.75 10.14
CA ASN A 158 -14.16 21.87 9.51
C ASN A 158 -12.83 21.47 8.87
N LEU A 159 -12.11 20.50 9.46
CA LEU A 159 -10.87 19.97 8.89
C LEU A 159 -11.14 19.15 7.63
N ILE A 160 -12.18 18.31 7.63
CA ILE A 160 -12.61 17.56 6.44
C ILE A 160 -12.95 18.55 5.32
N LEU A 161 -13.79 19.55 5.60
CA LEU A 161 -14.15 20.57 4.61
C LEU A 161 -12.94 21.36 4.09
N HIS A 162 -11.99 21.66 4.97
CA HIS A 162 -10.78 22.35 4.56
C HIS A 162 -9.92 21.52 3.60
N VAL A 163 -9.82 20.20 3.84
CA VAL A 163 -9.11 19.29 2.95
C VAL A 163 -9.88 19.11 1.64
N THR A 164 -11.21 18.96 1.67
CA THR A 164 -12.01 18.82 0.45
C THR A 164 -11.88 20.03 -0.46
N ASP A 165 -11.97 21.23 0.12
CA ASP A 165 -11.81 22.49 -0.61
C ASP A 165 -10.42 22.60 -1.20
N ARG A 166 -9.41 22.21 -0.42
CA ARG A 166 -8.02 22.32 -0.85
C ARG A 166 -7.69 21.36 -1.99
N THR A 167 -8.14 20.12 -1.89
CA THR A 167 -7.79 19.03 -2.81
C THR A 167 -8.73 18.92 -4.01
N GLY A 168 -9.83 19.67 -4.02
CA GLY A 168 -10.87 19.56 -5.04
C GLY A 168 -11.62 18.23 -5.04
N CYS A 169 -11.45 17.40 -4.00
CA CYS A 169 -11.97 16.03 -3.91
C CYS A 169 -11.54 15.14 -5.08
N GLY A 170 -10.31 15.35 -5.53
CA GLY A 170 -9.67 14.64 -6.64
C GLY A 170 -9.47 13.14 -6.44
N SER A 171 -8.63 12.53 -7.27
CA SER A 171 -8.18 11.17 -6.98
C SER A 171 -7.54 11.08 -5.58
N ALA A 172 -7.84 10.03 -4.82
CA ALA A 172 -7.22 9.68 -3.52
C ALA A 172 -7.15 10.80 -2.44
N TRP A 173 -7.93 11.88 -2.55
CA TRP A 173 -7.93 13.02 -1.62
C TRP A 173 -8.15 12.61 -0.15
N TYR A 174 -8.95 11.56 0.05
CA TYR A 174 -9.28 11.01 1.35
C TYR A 174 -8.06 10.45 2.08
N GLY A 175 -6.99 10.08 1.36
CA GLY A 175 -5.72 9.69 1.98
C GLY A 175 -5.04 10.87 2.67
N HIS A 176 -5.09 12.07 2.08
CA HIS A 176 -4.62 13.29 2.72
C HIS A 176 -5.55 13.73 3.85
N CYS A 177 -6.87 13.60 3.67
CA CYS A 177 -7.84 13.90 4.73
C CYS A 177 -7.62 13.03 5.96
N HIS A 178 -7.37 11.74 5.76
CA HIS A 178 -6.99 10.82 6.82
C HIS A 178 -5.75 11.32 7.56
N GLN A 179 -4.67 11.64 6.83
CA GLN A 179 -3.42 12.10 7.43
C GLN A 179 -3.60 13.38 8.26
N VAL A 180 -4.37 14.35 7.77
CA VAL A 180 -4.65 15.62 8.48
C VAL A 180 -5.40 15.39 9.78
N LEU A 181 -6.39 14.50 9.79
CA LEU A 181 -7.13 14.17 11.02
C LEU A 181 -6.24 13.43 12.02
N SER A 182 -5.37 12.53 11.56
CA SER A 182 -4.37 11.89 12.44
C SER A 182 -3.38 12.90 12.99
N TRP A 183 -2.91 13.86 12.18
CA TRP A 183 -2.04 14.95 12.63
C TRP A 183 -2.71 15.80 13.71
N PHE A 184 -3.97 16.17 13.54
CA PHE A 184 -4.73 16.90 14.55
C PHE A 184 -4.77 16.16 15.89
N LEU A 185 -5.05 14.86 15.88
CA LEU A 185 -5.08 14.05 17.10
C LEU A 185 -3.71 13.95 17.77
N THR A 186 -2.65 13.72 16.98
CA THR A 186 -1.27 13.65 17.52
C THR A 186 -0.79 14.99 18.09
N ARG A 187 -1.17 16.12 17.49
CA ARG A 187 -0.87 17.47 18.00
C ARG A 187 -1.37 17.66 19.44
N TRP A 188 -2.47 17.01 19.78
CA TRP A 188 -3.13 17.09 21.08
C TRP A 188 -2.91 15.86 21.97
N GLY A 189 -1.87 15.06 21.69
CA GLY A 189 -1.37 14.05 22.62
C GLY A 189 -2.00 12.66 22.48
N VAL A 190 -2.80 12.40 21.44
CA VAL A 190 -3.18 11.03 21.08
C VAL A 190 -1.98 10.33 20.45
N ALA A 191 -1.67 9.11 20.89
CA ALA A 191 -0.56 8.34 20.31
C ALA A 191 -0.80 8.10 18.80
N ALA A 192 0.27 8.10 18.00
CA ALA A 192 0.16 8.03 16.53
C ALA A 192 -0.64 6.83 16.04
N ASP A 193 -0.38 5.64 16.61
CA ASP A 193 -1.10 4.40 16.27
C ASP A 193 -2.60 4.50 16.62
N ASP A 194 -2.92 5.11 17.76
CA ASP A 194 -4.31 5.32 18.19
C ASP A 194 -5.01 6.37 17.31
N ALA A 195 -4.31 7.45 16.95
CA ALA A 195 -4.82 8.49 16.07
C ALA A 195 -5.13 7.95 14.67
N GLU A 196 -4.25 7.12 14.11
CA GLU A 196 -4.50 6.41 12.86
C GLU A 196 -5.72 5.49 13.00
N PHE A 197 -5.77 4.64 14.02
CA PHE A 197 -6.87 3.72 14.25
C PHE A 197 -8.23 4.41 14.38
N LEU A 198 -8.30 5.50 15.14
CA LEU A 198 -9.53 6.27 15.37
C LEU A 198 -10.06 6.91 14.08
N VAL A 199 -9.17 7.46 13.27
CA VAL A 199 -9.52 8.06 11.98
C VAL A 199 -9.95 7.00 10.98
N ASP A 200 -9.25 5.87 10.92
CA ASP A 200 -9.60 4.77 10.03
C ASP A 200 -10.98 4.19 10.39
N ARG A 201 -11.28 4.03 11.69
CA ARG A 201 -12.61 3.59 12.16
C ARG A 201 -13.71 4.60 11.79
N ALA A 202 -13.42 5.89 11.91
CA ALA A 202 -14.39 6.93 11.63
C ALA A 202 -14.66 7.11 10.13
N ILE A 203 -13.64 7.08 9.27
CA ILE A 203 -13.81 7.23 7.81
C ILE A 203 -14.26 5.91 7.18
N GLY A 204 -13.68 4.78 7.57
CA GLY A 204 -14.08 3.43 7.15
C GLY A 204 -14.20 3.21 5.64
N GLY A 205 -13.33 3.86 4.83
CA GLY A 205 -13.39 3.77 3.37
C GLY A 205 -14.64 4.40 2.72
N ARG A 206 -15.41 5.22 3.46
CA ARG A 206 -16.66 5.81 2.99
C ARG A 206 -16.47 6.98 2.02
N PHE A 207 -15.30 7.62 2.05
CA PHE A 207 -14.93 8.61 1.05
C PHE A 207 -14.54 7.95 -0.28
N LYS A 208 -14.83 8.66 -1.38
CA LYS A 208 -14.58 8.19 -2.75
C LYS A 208 -13.71 9.20 -3.49
N SER A 209 -12.89 8.70 -4.40
CA SER A 209 -12.15 9.54 -5.36
C SER A 209 -13.12 10.29 -6.27
N TRP A 210 -12.72 11.49 -6.73
CA TRP A 210 -13.46 12.31 -7.69
C TRP A 210 -14.86 12.74 -7.25
N THR A 211 -15.17 12.62 -5.96
CA THR A 211 -16.48 12.97 -5.42
C THR A 211 -16.29 13.58 -4.05
N GLY A 212 -16.82 14.79 -3.86
CA GLY A 212 -16.91 15.39 -2.54
C GLY A 212 -17.83 14.58 -1.62
N PRO A 213 -17.55 14.54 -0.31
CA PRO A 213 -18.39 13.83 0.63
C PRO A 213 -19.75 14.53 0.77
N ASP A 214 -20.80 13.76 0.97
CA ASP A 214 -22.11 14.30 1.35
C ASP A 214 -22.01 14.98 2.72
N PRO A 215 -22.63 16.16 2.95
CA PRO A 215 -22.56 16.85 4.24
C PRO A 215 -22.99 15.97 5.43
N VAL A 216 -24.00 15.12 5.26
CA VAL A 216 -24.47 14.19 6.30
C VAL A 216 -23.40 13.13 6.60
N LEU A 217 -22.64 12.71 5.59
CA LEU A 217 -21.51 11.80 5.79
C LEU A 217 -20.37 12.49 6.54
N VAL A 218 -20.10 13.77 6.27
CA VAL A 218 -19.09 14.53 7.02
C VAL A 218 -19.49 14.66 8.49
N GLU A 219 -20.75 14.99 8.77
CA GLU A 219 -21.30 15.05 10.13
C GLU A 219 -21.20 13.69 10.84
N ASP A 220 -21.61 12.58 10.21
CA ASP A 220 -21.50 11.24 10.81
C ASP A 220 -20.04 10.83 11.10
N ILE A 221 -19.09 11.18 10.23
CA ILE A 221 -17.67 10.91 10.46
C ILE A 221 -17.13 11.76 11.62
N ALA A 222 -17.51 13.04 11.66
CA ALA A 222 -17.11 13.95 12.72
C ALA A 222 -17.68 13.51 14.07
N GLU A 223 -18.94 13.08 14.14
CA GLU A 223 -19.57 12.56 15.35
C GLU A 223 -18.91 11.24 15.81
N ARG A 224 -18.57 10.35 14.87
CA ARG A 224 -17.90 9.09 15.18
C ARG A 224 -16.48 9.28 15.67
N LEU A 225 -15.74 10.22 15.07
CA LEU A 225 -14.50 10.69 15.65
C LEU A 225 -14.82 11.15 17.06
N ALA A 226 -15.70 12.15 17.22
CA ALA A 226 -16.10 12.75 18.49
C ALA A 226 -16.39 11.76 19.63
N ALA A 227 -17.02 10.63 19.31
CA ALA A 227 -17.36 9.59 20.26
C ALA A 227 -16.21 8.61 20.59
N SER A 228 -15.20 8.51 19.75
CA SER A 228 -14.16 7.47 19.80
C SER A 228 -12.89 7.86 20.55
N VAL A 229 -12.51 9.15 20.63
CA VAL A 229 -11.42 9.56 21.55
C VAL A 229 -11.97 9.56 22.96
N ARG A 230 -11.84 8.43 23.64
CA ARG A 230 -11.96 8.34 25.10
C ARG A 230 -10.61 7.92 25.68
N PRO A 231 -10.09 8.59 26.72
CA PRO A 231 -9.04 8.02 27.54
C PRO A 231 -9.69 7.06 28.54
N HIS A 232 -10.08 5.88 28.07
CA HIS A 232 -10.31 4.75 28.97
C HIS A 232 -9.24 3.70 28.73
N ALA A 233 -8.18 3.80 29.53
CA ALA A 233 -7.24 2.71 29.79
C ALA A 233 -7.95 1.39 30.18
N ASP A 234 -9.23 1.45 30.56
CA ASP A 234 -10.06 0.29 30.93
C ASP A 234 -11.04 -0.19 29.83
N ALA A 235 -11.19 0.51 28.70
CA ALA A 235 -12.07 0.08 27.60
C ALA A 235 -11.45 -1.02 26.71
N ARG A 236 -10.18 -1.38 26.95
CA ARG A 236 -9.55 -2.58 26.34
C ARG A 236 -10.15 -3.89 26.85
N ALA A 237 -10.87 -3.87 27.97
CA ALA A 237 -11.46 -5.07 28.57
C ALA A 237 -12.91 -5.35 28.14
N ALA A 238 -13.59 -4.40 27.46
CA ALA A 238 -15.03 -4.48 27.20
C ALA A 238 -15.47 -4.13 25.77
N GLU A 239 -14.55 -3.89 24.82
CA GLU A 239 -14.91 -3.94 23.40
C GLU A 239 -15.11 -5.42 23.00
N SER A 240 -16.24 -5.72 22.33
CA SER A 240 -16.37 -7.01 21.64
C SER A 240 -15.14 -7.18 20.73
N PRO A 241 -14.43 -8.32 20.81
CA PRO A 241 -13.16 -8.47 20.11
C PRO A 241 -13.35 -8.12 18.64
N LEU A 242 -12.42 -7.31 18.10
CA LEU A 242 -12.35 -7.02 16.67
C LEU A 242 -12.67 -8.30 15.89
N PRO A 243 -13.64 -8.27 14.96
CA PRO A 243 -14.07 -9.45 14.24
C PRO A 243 -12.88 -10.24 13.74
N ASP A 244 -12.87 -11.53 14.00
CA ASP A 244 -11.77 -12.37 13.55
C ASP A 244 -11.89 -12.56 12.05
N HIS A 245 -11.05 -11.86 11.29
CA HIS A 245 -11.06 -11.92 9.84
C HIS A 245 -10.55 -13.26 9.32
N LEU A 246 -9.83 -14.04 10.14
CA LEU A 246 -9.52 -15.43 9.81
C LEU A 246 -10.81 -16.28 9.82
N GLU A 247 -11.66 -16.12 10.83
CA GLU A 247 -12.95 -16.83 10.87
C GLU A 247 -13.87 -16.40 9.73
N ARG A 248 -13.89 -15.10 9.39
CA ARG A 248 -14.64 -14.59 8.23
C ARG A 248 -14.11 -15.17 6.93
N TRP A 249 -12.78 -15.16 6.74
CA TRP A 249 -12.16 -15.78 5.57
C TRP A 249 -12.56 -17.23 5.46
N LEU A 250 -12.50 -18.01 6.54
CA LEU A 250 -12.85 -19.42 6.50
C LEU A 250 -14.33 -19.65 6.15
N ALA A 251 -15.23 -18.79 6.63
CA ALA A 251 -16.64 -18.83 6.22
C ALA A 251 -16.82 -18.47 4.72
N VAL A 252 -16.17 -17.40 4.25
CA VAL A 252 -16.21 -16.97 2.84
C VAL A 252 -15.60 -18.03 1.93
N ARG A 253 -14.44 -18.57 2.30
CA ARG A 253 -13.70 -19.61 1.59
C ARG A 253 -14.57 -20.81 1.25
N GLU A 254 -15.43 -21.24 2.18
CA GLU A 254 -16.35 -22.34 1.96
C GLU A 254 -17.56 -21.96 1.08
N ALA A 255 -17.96 -20.70 1.08
CA ALA A 255 -19.08 -20.20 0.30
C ALA A 255 -18.73 -19.81 -1.16
N VAL A 256 -17.46 -19.50 -1.44
CA VAL A 256 -17.00 -19.12 -2.79
C VAL A 256 -17.24 -20.28 -3.78
N PRO A 257 -17.89 -20.03 -4.93
CA PRO A 257 -18.13 -21.05 -5.95
C PRO A 257 -16.85 -21.29 -6.78
N TRP A 258 -15.83 -21.90 -6.17
CA TRP A 258 -14.51 -22.12 -6.79
C TRP A 258 -14.56 -22.90 -8.11
N GLN A 259 -15.61 -23.70 -8.32
CA GLN A 259 -15.85 -24.44 -9.55
C GLN A 259 -16.16 -23.52 -10.75
N GLU A 260 -16.67 -22.32 -10.50
CA GLU A 260 -16.97 -21.32 -11.52
C GLU A 260 -15.74 -20.51 -11.95
N ALA A 261 -14.60 -20.70 -11.29
CA ALA A 261 -13.37 -20.04 -11.67
C ALA A 261 -12.94 -20.42 -13.09
N GLN A 262 -12.57 -19.42 -13.88
CA GLN A 262 -12.17 -19.61 -15.26
C GLN A 262 -10.90 -20.45 -15.37
N ASN A 263 -10.92 -21.38 -16.32
CA ASN A 263 -9.80 -22.23 -16.71
C ASN A 263 -9.69 -22.16 -18.25
N SER A 264 -9.52 -20.95 -18.78
CA SER A 264 -9.94 -20.62 -20.15
C SER A 264 -8.99 -21.08 -21.25
N THR A 265 -7.85 -21.71 -20.92
CA THR A 265 -6.92 -22.26 -21.90
C THR A 265 -6.31 -23.56 -21.35
N GLY A 266 -6.08 -24.56 -22.19
CA GLY A 266 -5.93 -25.98 -21.82
C GLY A 266 -4.98 -26.33 -20.66
N ASP A 267 -5.18 -27.50 -20.05
CA ASP A 267 -4.54 -27.93 -18.79
C ASP A 267 -3.08 -28.40 -18.93
N GLY A 268 -2.36 -27.94 -19.96
CA GLY A 268 -0.99 -28.37 -20.25
C GLY A 268 0.07 -27.58 -19.46
N PRO A 269 1.22 -28.21 -19.15
CA PRO A 269 2.42 -27.53 -18.68
C PRO A 269 2.81 -26.36 -19.59
N VAL A 270 3.35 -25.30 -19.00
CA VAL A 270 3.91 -24.15 -19.76
C VAL A 270 5.15 -23.63 -19.06
N THR A 271 6.22 -23.48 -19.83
CA THR A 271 7.47 -22.86 -19.37
C THR A 271 7.75 -21.66 -20.27
N PRO A 272 7.64 -20.43 -19.76
CA PRO A 272 7.92 -19.23 -20.55
C PRO A 272 9.42 -19.10 -20.84
N SER A 273 9.76 -18.38 -21.91
CA SER A 273 11.14 -17.97 -22.21
C SER A 273 11.74 -17.05 -21.15
N ARG A 274 10.89 -16.29 -20.45
CA ARG A 274 11.23 -15.35 -19.38
C ARG A 274 10.58 -15.76 -18.08
N ASP A 275 11.37 -15.84 -17.02
CA ASP A 275 10.88 -16.16 -15.68
C ASP A 275 10.35 -14.92 -14.97
N GLY A 276 9.05 -14.71 -15.01
CA GLY A 276 8.41 -13.50 -14.47
C GLY A 276 8.58 -13.33 -12.97
N ALA A 277 8.64 -14.43 -12.22
CA ALA A 277 8.86 -14.39 -10.78
C ALA A 277 10.30 -13.99 -10.46
N ALA A 278 11.29 -14.67 -11.06
CA ALA A 278 12.69 -14.34 -10.83
C ALA A 278 13.03 -12.92 -11.30
N GLU A 279 12.43 -12.47 -12.40
CA GLU A 279 12.67 -11.11 -12.86
C GLU A 279 12.06 -10.05 -11.97
N GLU A 280 10.79 -10.20 -11.56
CA GLU A 280 10.18 -9.23 -10.64
C GLU A 280 11.00 -9.13 -9.34
N ILE A 281 11.54 -10.24 -8.83
CA ILE A 281 12.43 -10.22 -7.65
C ILE A 281 13.70 -9.41 -7.92
N ARG A 282 14.32 -9.55 -9.11
CA ARG A 282 15.52 -8.79 -9.48
C ARG A 282 15.23 -7.31 -9.71
N THR A 283 14.09 -6.97 -10.31
CA THR A 283 13.75 -5.59 -10.68
C THR A 283 13.01 -4.82 -9.60
N PHE A 284 12.49 -5.51 -8.57
CA PHE A 284 11.76 -4.88 -7.47
C PHE A 284 12.44 -5.14 -6.13
N ASP A 285 12.47 -6.39 -5.63
CA ASP A 285 12.97 -6.68 -4.29
C ASP A 285 14.47 -6.41 -4.16
N ALA A 286 15.28 -6.82 -5.15
CA ALA A 286 16.73 -6.63 -5.12
C ALA A 286 17.16 -5.15 -5.25
N ILE A 287 16.32 -4.31 -5.89
CA ILE A 287 16.55 -2.86 -5.94
C ILE A 287 16.25 -2.22 -4.58
N LEU A 288 15.19 -2.69 -3.90
CA LEU A 288 14.82 -2.18 -2.58
C LEU A 288 15.83 -2.63 -1.50
N ASP A 289 16.23 -3.90 -1.55
CA ASP A 289 17.11 -4.55 -0.60
C ASP A 289 17.79 -5.76 -1.28
N PRO A 290 19.09 -5.66 -1.62
CA PRO A 290 19.80 -6.74 -2.31
C PRO A 290 19.79 -8.07 -1.55
N ALA A 291 19.88 -8.05 -0.22
CA ALA A 291 19.87 -9.27 0.59
C ALA A 291 18.49 -9.94 0.58
N ARG A 292 17.43 -9.13 0.66
CA ARG A 292 16.04 -9.61 0.48
C ARG A 292 15.83 -10.21 -0.91
N GLY A 293 16.32 -9.55 -1.96
CA GLY A 293 16.26 -10.06 -3.32
C GLY A 293 16.94 -11.43 -3.46
N GLN A 294 18.14 -11.58 -2.91
CA GLN A 294 18.87 -12.86 -2.89
C GLN A 294 18.11 -13.93 -2.10
N GLY A 295 17.61 -13.60 -0.91
CA GLY A 295 16.81 -14.51 -0.08
C GLY A 295 15.55 -15.00 -0.79
N LEU A 296 14.83 -14.11 -1.47
CA LEU A 296 13.61 -14.47 -2.19
C LEU A 296 13.91 -15.29 -3.46
N LEU A 297 15.04 -15.05 -4.15
CA LEU A 297 15.50 -15.93 -5.23
C LEU A 297 15.85 -17.34 -4.73
N ALA A 298 16.55 -17.46 -3.60
CA ALA A 298 16.85 -18.75 -2.99
C ALA A 298 15.56 -19.49 -2.55
N ALA A 299 14.58 -18.76 -2.00
CA ALA A 299 13.27 -19.30 -1.65
C ALA A 299 12.51 -19.79 -2.91
N LEU A 300 12.57 -19.04 -4.02
CA LEU A 300 11.95 -19.41 -5.29
C LEU A 300 12.56 -20.70 -5.86
N GLU A 301 13.89 -20.85 -5.80
CA GLU A 301 14.59 -22.06 -6.22
C GLU A 301 14.21 -23.27 -5.35
N LEU A 302 14.22 -23.10 -4.02
CA LEU A 302 13.83 -24.15 -3.07
C LEU A 302 12.38 -24.59 -3.29
N MET A 303 11.46 -23.64 -3.42
CA MET A 303 10.04 -23.90 -3.70
C MET A 303 9.86 -24.73 -4.98
N ARG A 304 10.62 -24.43 -6.05
CA ARG A 304 10.57 -25.20 -7.30
C ARG A 304 11.08 -26.63 -7.14
N ALA A 305 12.17 -26.81 -6.40
CA ALA A 305 12.68 -28.14 -6.07
C ALA A 305 11.64 -28.95 -5.26
N ASP A 306 10.95 -28.29 -4.33
CA ASP A 306 9.88 -28.87 -3.53
C ASP A 306 8.66 -29.26 -4.38
N ALA A 307 8.29 -28.42 -5.35
CA ALA A 307 7.21 -28.73 -6.28
C ALA A 307 7.58 -29.93 -7.17
N ALA A 308 8.81 -29.97 -7.69
CA ALA A 308 9.30 -31.05 -8.55
C ALA A 308 9.34 -32.41 -7.84
N ARG A 309 9.75 -32.45 -6.56
CA ARG A 309 9.74 -33.68 -5.75
C ARG A 309 8.36 -34.08 -5.24
N GLY A 310 7.34 -33.26 -5.47
CA GLY A 310 5.98 -33.49 -5.00
C GLY A 310 5.81 -33.42 -3.50
N ALA A 311 6.46 -32.44 -2.86
CA ALA A 311 6.24 -32.13 -1.46
C ALA A 311 4.75 -31.87 -1.17
N ARG A 312 4.31 -32.23 0.03
CA ARG A 312 3.01 -31.81 0.55
C ARG A 312 3.10 -30.33 0.92
N LEU A 313 2.11 -29.54 0.50
CA LEU A 313 2.01 -28.13 0.90
C LEU A 313 1.37 -28.05 2.29
N ASP A 314 2.19 -27.70 3.29
CA ASP A 314 1.83 -27.50 4.68
C ASP A 314 2.70 -26.38 5.30
N PHE A 315 2.43 -26.04 6.57
CA PHE A 315 3.12 -24.99 7.29
C PHE A 315 4.64 -25.21 7.31
N ASP A 316 5.10 -26.43 7.60
CA ASP A 316 6.53 -26.76 7.67
C ASP A 316 7.23 -26.48 6.33
N LEU A 317 6.58 -26.77 5.20
CA LEU A 317 7.12 -26.47 3.88
C LEU A 317 7.27 -24.96 3.65
N ILE A 318 6.21 -24.19 3.91
CA ILE A 318 6.25 -22.73 3.71
C ILE A 318 7.19 -22.04 4.71
N GLN A 319 7.37 -22.61 5.91
CA GLN A 319 8.32 -22.15 6.93
C GLN A 319 9.76 -22.29 6.42
N GLY A 320 10.07 -23.38 5.72
CA GLY A 320 11.36 -23.60 5.07
C GLY A 320 11.69 -22.53 4.02
N TRP A 321 10.70 -22.12 3.22
CA TRP A 321 10.86 -21.02 2.28
C TRP A 321 11.01 -19.68 3.00
N GLN A 322 10.19 -19.45 4.03
CA GLN A 322 10.16 -18.19 4.77
C GLN A 322 11.48 -17.87 5.46
N ARG A 323 12.23 -18.90 5.88
CA ARG A 323 13.62 -18.75 6.35
C ARG A 323 14.47 -17.92 5.38
N HIS A 324 14.38 -18.24 4.09
CA HIS A 324 15.14 -17.54 3.05
C HIS A 324 14.55 -16.17 2.75
N VAL A 325 13.21 -16.04 2.77
CA VAL A 325 12.51 -14.75 2.59
C VAL A 325 12.92 -13.72 3.66
N LEU A 326 13.10 -14.14 4.91
CA LEU A 326 13.44 -13.29 6.04
C LEU A 326 14.96 -13.24 6.33
N GLY A 327 15.75 -14.09 5.68
CA GLY A 327 17.19 -14.21 5.95
C GLY A 327 17.51 -14.69 7.37
N THR A 328 16.63 -15.47 7.99
CA THR A 328 16.78 -15.93 9.37
C THR A 328 17.70 -17.16 9.46
N PRO A 329 18.45 -17.35 10.57
CA PRO A 329 19.35 -18.51 10.73
C PRO A 329 18.62 -19.86 10.73
N GLY A 330 17.35 -19.87 11.15
CA GLY A 330 16.48 -21.04 11.17
C GLY A 330 15.06 -20.71 10.69
N PRO A 331 14.21 -21.73 10.49
CA PRO A 331 12.81 -21.55 10.12
C PRO A 331 12.08 -20.65 11.15
N PRO A 332 11.42 -19.57 10.73
CA PRO A 332 10.72 -18.66 11.65
C PRO A 332 9.52 -19.38 12.29
N PRO A 333 9.24 -19.19 13.59
CA PRO A 333 8.12 -19.86 14.23
C PRO A 333 6.78 -19.36 13.66
N LEU A 334 5.71 -20.13 13.90
CA LEU A 334 4.35 -19.59 13.79
C LEU A 334 4.25 -18.41 14.77
N ARG A 335 3.61 -17.32 14.34
CA ARG A 335 3.32 -16.18 15.23
C ARG A 335 2.65 -16.66 16.52
N THR A 336 2.85 -15.95 17.61
CA THR A 336 2.26 -16.29 18.93
C THR A 336 1.11 -15.37 19.33
N LEU A 337 0.95 -14.25 18.61
CA LEU A 337 -0.08 -13.24 18.84
C LEU A 337 -0.99 -13.10 17.62
N ALA A 338 -2.13 -12.44 17.80
CA ALA A 338 -2.99 -12.05 16.68
C ALA A 338 -2.20 -11.21 15.68
N ALA A 339 -2.37 -11.48 14.38
CA ALA A 339 -1.78 -10.68 13.33
C ALA A 339 -2.74 -9.59 12.90
N PHE A 340 -2.17 -8.47 12.44
CA PHE A 340 -2.91 -7.33 11.95
C PHE A 340 -2.40 -6.96 10.56
N ALA A 341 -3.31 -6.72 9.64
CA ALA A 341 -2.98 -6.26 8.30
C ALA A 341 -3.82 -5.05 7.91
N LYS A 342 -3.41 -4.41 6.80
CA LYS A 342 -4.12 -3.27 6.21
C LYS A 342 -4.29 -2.11 7.21
N GLY A 343 -3.19 -1.73 7.87
CA GLY A 343 -3.22 -0.65 8.88
C GLY A 343 -4.02 -1.03 10.14
N GLY A 344 -4.15 -2.32 10.46
CA GLY A 344 -4.91 -2.78 11.63
C GLY A 344 -6.40 -3.06 11.37
N ARG A 345 -6.91 -2.77 10.16
CA ARG A 345 -8.32 -3.01 9.79
C ARG A 345 -8.73 -4.48 9.85
N GLU A 346 -7.80 -5.39 9.57
CA GLU A 346 -8.04 -6.82 9.67
C GLU A 346 -7.21 -7.43 10.79
N ARG A 347 -7.91 -8.08 11.72
CA ARG A 347 -7.33 -8.91 12.78
C ARG A 347 -7.49 -10.37 12.40
N TYR A 348 -6.38 -11.11 12.41
CA TYR A 348 -6.37 -12.56 12.25
C TYR A 348 -6.05 -13.19 13.60
N GLY A 349 -7.03 -13.88 14.20
CA GLY A 349 -6.85 -14.54 15.48
C GLY A 349 -5.82 -15.66 15.43
N ILE A 350 -5.43 -16.12 16.61
CA ILE A 350 -4.61 -17.32 16.78
C ILE A 350 -5.19 -18.17 17.89
N GLY A 351 -5.47 -19.42 17.55
CA GLY A 351 -5.81 -20.50 18.46
C GLY A 351 -4.78 -21.64 18.42
N PRO A 352 -4.86 -22.59 19.36
CA PRO A 352 -3.96 -23.75 19.41
C PRO A 352 -4.05 -24.66 18.17
N ASP A 353 -5.12 -24.56 17.40
CA ASP A 353 -5.40 -25.33 16.19
C ASP A 353 -5.07 -24.56 14.89
N THR A 354 -4.58 -23.32 14.97
CA THR A 354 -4.32 -22.46 13.80
C THR A 354 -3.42 -23.14 12.76
N GLN A 355 -2.35 -23.79 13.21
CA GLN A 355 -1.45 -24.52 12.30
C GLN A 355 -2.16 -25.69 11.64
N ALA A 356 -2.92 -26.49 12.40
CA ALA A 356 -3.65 -27.63 11.85
C ALA A 356 -4.73 -27.20 10.84
N ARG A 357 -5.41 -26.07 11.10
CA ARG A 357 -6.38 -25.46 10.18
C ARG A 357 -5.71 -24.96 8.90
N LEU A 358 -4.54 -24.32 9.02
CA LEU A 358 -3.75 -23.88 7.88
C LEU A 358 -3.33 -25.08 7.02
N ASP A 359 -2.79 -26.12 7.65
CA ASP A 359 -2.35 -27.35 6.97
C ASP A 359 -3.50 -28.03 6.22
N ALA A 360 -4.70 -28.07 6.83
CA ALA A 360 -5.90 -28.60 6.18
C ALA A 360 -6.29 -27.76 4.95
N CYS A 361 -6.30 -26.42 5.10
CA CYS A 361 -6.64 -25.52 4.01
C CYS A 361 -5.65 -25.62 2.84
N LEU A 362 -4.35 -25.63 3.13
CA LEU A 362 -3.30 -25.77 2.12
C LEU A 362 -3.36 -27.12 1.38
N ALA A 363 -3.68 -28.20 2.09
CA ALA A 363 -3.81 -29.53 1.49
C ALA A 363 -4.92 -29.60 0.41
N GLU A 364 -5.98 -28.79 0.53
CA GLU A 364 -7.06 -28.70 -0.46
C GLU A 364 -6.64 -28.05 -1.80
N SER A 365 -5.44 -27.46 -1.88
CA SER A 365 -4.87 -26.97 -3.14
C SER A 365 -4.29 -28.08 -4.02
N ALA A 366 -4.13 -29.29 -3.46
CA ALA A 366 -3.74 -30.47 -4.22
C ALA A 366 -4.84 -30.85 -5.23
N LYS A 367 -4.44 -31.57 -6.29
CA LYS A 367 -5.38 -32.06 -7.29
C LYS A 367 -6.21 -33.19 -6.69
N ASP A 368 -7.51 -32.96 -6.51
CA ASP A 368 -8.47 -33.98 -6.09
C ASP A 368 -9.30 -34.45 -7.29
N THR A 369 -9.24 -35.74 -7.61
CA THR A 369 -10.03 -36.34 -8.69
C THR A 369 -11.50 -36.48 -8.35
N ALA A 370 -11.87 -36.53 -7.06
CA ALA A 370 -13.25 -36.63 -6.62
C ALA A 370 -13.98 -35.27 -6.64
N ARG A 371 -13.25 -34.17 -6.44
CA ARG A 371 -13.76 -32.80 -6.46
C ARG A 371 -12.83 -31.88 -7.25
N PRO A 372 -12.84 -31.98 -8.60
CA PRO A 372 -11.89 -31.24 -9.42
C PRO A 372 -12.14 -29.73 -9.34
N LEU A 373 -11.14 -28.98 -8.87
CA LEU A 373 -11.12 -27.53 -8.95
C LEU A 373 -10.15 -27.06 -10.06
N PRO A 374 -10.49 -25.97 -10.78
CA PRO A 374 -9.58 -25.27 -11.68
C PRO A 374 -8.22 -25.00 -11.03
N LEU A 375 -7.13 -25.11 -11.81
CA LEU A 375 -5.78 -24.80 -11.30
C LEU A 375 -5.70 -23.37 -10.76
N THR A 376 -6.35 -22.43 -11.45
CA THR A 376 -6.42 -21.02 -11.05
C THR A 376 -7.11 -20.84 -9.70
N ALA A 377 -8.20 -21.58 -9.44
CA ALA A 377 -8.88 -21.62 -8.15
C ALA A 377 -7.99 -22.20 -7.05
N ARG A 378 -7.35 -23.35 -7.29
CA ARG A 378 -6.46 -23.99 -6.31
C ARG A 378 -5.30 -23.06 -5.91
N ALA A 379 -4.68 -22.40 -6.88
CA ALA A 379 -3.58 -21.48 -6.66
C ALA A 379 -4.03 -20.19 -5.93
N ALA A 380 -5.18 -19.63 -6.30
CA ALA A 380 -5.75 -18.47 -5.63
C ALA A 380 -6.16 -18.77 -4.17
N ARG A 381 -6.77 -19.94 -3.92
CA ARG A 381 -7.17 -20.38 -2.57
C ARG A 381 -5.94 -20.51 -1.66
N ALA A 382 -4.89 -21.17 -2.11
CA ALA A 382 -3.65 -21.32 -1.34
C ALA A 382 -2.96 -19.97 -1.04
N PHE A 383 -2.98 -19.02 -1.99
CA PHE A 383 -2.49 -17.66 -1.76
C PHE A 383 -3.24 -16.95 -0.64
N LEU A 384 -4.58 -16.95 -0.72
CA LEU A 384 -5.44 -16.26 0.23
C LEU A 384 -5.39 -16.92 1.61
N ASP A 385 -5.30 -18.25 1.67
CA ASP A 385 -5.09 -18.98 2.92
C ASP A 385 -3.83 -18.47 3.63
N VAL A 386 -2.69 -18.31 2.95
CA VAL A 386 -1.50 -17.74 3.59
C VAL A 386 -1.67 -16.27 3.98
N CYS A 387 -2.33 -15.45 3.14
CA CYS A 387 -2.57 -14.03 3.45
C CYS A 387 -3.41 -13.84 4.72
N PHE A 388 -4.47 -14.63 4.89
CA PHE A 388 -5.45 -14.44 5.96
C PHE A 388 -5.20 -15.29 7.21
N PHE A 389 -4.51 -16.44 7.10
CA PHE A 389 -3.92 -17.07 8.29
C PHE A 389 -2.78 -16.24 8.85
N HIS A 390 -2.05 -15.55 7.97
CA HIS A 390 -0.96 -14.64 8.30
C HIS A 390 0.06 -15.29 9.24
N PRO A 391 0.64 -16.45 8.87
CA PRO A 391 1.29 -17.34 9.84
C PRO A 391 2.60 -16.79 10.45
N PHE A 392 3.23 -15.79 9.82
CA PHE A 392 4.50 -15.22 10.26
C PHE A 392 4.34 -13.76 10.72
N ASP A 393 5.31 -13.23 11.47
CA ASP A 393 5.29 -11.83 11.90
C ASP A 393 5.61 -10.83 10.77
N ASP A 394 6.35 -11.27 9.74
CA ASP A 394 6.59 -10.50 8.51
C ASP A 394 6.65 -11.45 7.30
N GLY A 395 6.49 -10.90 6.10
CA GLY A 395 6.74 -11.56 4.84
C GLY A 395 5.59 -12.43 4.34
N ASN A 396 4.41 -12.38 4.95
CA ASN A 396 3.26 -13.21 4.57
C ASN A 396 2.85 -13.02 3.10
N GLY A 397 2.88 -11.79 2.57
CA GLY A 397 2.59 -11.56 1.15
C GLY A 397 3.62 -12.19 0.19
N ARG A 398 4.91 -12.25 0.60
CA ARG A 398 5.97 -12.93 -0.16
C ARG A 398 5.81 -14.46 -0.05
N SER A 399 5.47 -14.97 1.13
CA SER A 399 5.14 -16.38 1.34
C SER A 399 3.91 -16.83 0.54
N ALA A 400 2.86 -16.00 0.51
CA ALA A 400 1.63 -16.26 -0.25
C ALA A 400 1.92 -16.36 -1.75
N LEU A 401 2.75 -15.45 -2.29
CA LEU A 401 3.20 -15.52 -3.68
C LEU A 401 3.94 -16.83 -3.98
N LEU A 402 4.89 -17.23 -3.13
CA LEU A 402 5.61 -18.51 -3.31
C LEU A 402 4.67 -19.71 -3.25
N THR A 403 3.67 -19.67 -2.38
CA THR A 403 2.64 -20.71 -2.22
C THR A 403 1.76 -20.83 -3.47
N LEU A 404 1.33 -19.71 -4.05
CA LEU A 404 0.62 -19.69 -5.34
C LEU A 404 1.48 -20.32 -6.44
N LEU A 405 2.74 -19.87 -6.55
CA LEU A 405 3.67 -20.35 -7.56
C LEU A 405 3.99 -21.83 -7.40
N PHE A 406 4.02 -22.35 -6.17
CA PHE A 406 4.18 -23.77 -5.89
C PHE A 406 3.04 -24.59 -6.49
N VAL A 407 1.78 -24.18 -6.29
CA VAL A 407 0.61 -24.88 -6.84
C VAL A 407 0.67 -24.92 -8.38
N LEU A 408 1.11 -23.84 -9.01
CA LEU A 408 1.33 -23.80 -10.46
C LEU A 408 2.49 -24.72 -10.88
N ALA A 409 3.62 -24.66 -10.18
CA ALA A 409 4.81 -25.46 -10.48
C ALA A 409 4.55 -26.96 -10.32
N ARG A 410 3.67 -27.37 -9.40
CA ARG A 410 3.21 -28.77 -9.25
C ARG A 410 2.54 -29.34 -10.51
N GLU A 411 1.95 -28.48 -11.34
CA GLU A 411 1.34 -28.85 -12.64
C GLU A 411 2.25 -28.50 -13.83
N GLY A 412 3.52 -28.17 -13.60
CA GLY A 412 4.47 -27.81 -14.65
C GLY A 412 4.21 -26.44 -15.27
N VAL A 413 3.59 -25.52 -14.53
CA VAL A 413 3.27 -24.16 -14.98
C VAL A 413 4.21 -23.15 -14.32
N ALA A 414 4.86 -22.33 -15.14
CA ALA A 414 5.55 -21.10 -14.73
C ALA A 414 4.93 -19.89 -15.45
N LEU A 415 5.00 -18.71 -14.81
CA LEU A 415 4.44 -17.47 -15.34
C LEU A 415 5.53 -16.54 -15.86
N ASP A 416 5.26 -15.85 -16.97
CA ASP A 416 6.15 -14.87 -17.58
C ASP A 416 6.10 -13.48 -16.90
N CYS A 417 5.09 -13.25 -16.06
CA CYS A 417 4.88 -12.04 -15.28
C CYS A 417 4.03 -12.35 -14.04
N VAL A 418 4.35 -11.71 -12.91
CA VAL A 418 3.59 -11.85 -11.63
C VAL A 418 3.20 -10.50 -11.02
N ARG A 419 3.33 -9.40 -11.77
CA ARG A 419 3.19 -8.03 -11.24
C ARG A 419 1.83 -7.73 -10.62
N LEU A 420 0.74 -8.17 -11.23
CA LEU A 420 -0.60 -7.90 -10.69
C LEU A 420 -0.86 -8.68 -9.41
N LEU A 421 -0.34 -9.92 -9.31
CA LEU A 421 -0.45 -10.77 -8.13
C LEU A 421 0.24 -10.17 -6.89
N ARG A 422 1.18 -9.23 -7.08
CA ARG A 422 1.92 -8.56 -5.99
C ARG A 422 1.37 -7.19 -5.60
N ARG A 423 0.47 -6.62 -6.40
CA ARG A 423 0.06 -5.20 -6.29
C ARG A 423 -1.40 -5.02 -5.87
N VAL A 424 -2.13 -6.11 -5.68
CA VAL A 424 -3.54 -6.09 -5.30
C VAL A 424 -3.68 -6.64 -3.88
N SER A 425 -4.54 -6.00 -3.10
CA SER A 425 -4.95 -6.42 -1.76
C SER A 425 -6.41 -6.86 -1.80
N PHE A 426 -6.76 -7.93 -1.09
CA PHE A 426 -8.09 -8.55 -1.11
C PHE A 426 -8.68 -8.57 0.29
N GLN A 427 -9.99 -8.36 0.44
CA GLN A 427 -10.71 -8.39 1.71
C GLN A 427 -11.07 -9.81 2.15
N ALA A 428 -10.96 -10.09 3.45
CA ALA A 428 -11.27 -11.42 4.00
C ALA A 428 -12.76 -11.77 3.92
N ASP A 429 -13.63 -10.78 3.80
CA ASP A 429 -15.09 -10.91 3.83
C ASP A 429 -15.77 -10.70 2.47
N GLU A 430 -15.01 -10.54 1.38
CA GLU A 430 -15.54 -10.33 0.02
C GLU A 430 -15.33 -11.57 -0.88
N PRO A 431 -16.36 -12.39 -1.13
CA PRO A 431 -16.25 -13.56 -2.00
C PRO A 431 -15.82 -13.24 -3.44
N GLN A 432 -16.15 -12.06 -3.96
CA GLN A 432 -15.77 -11.67 -5.31
C GLN A 432 -14.26 -11.43 -5.47
N ASP A 433 -13.57 -11.06 -4.40
CA ASP A 433 -12.12 -10.86 -4.40
C ASP A 433 -11.39 -12.19 -4.66
N ALA A 434 -11.89 -13.28 -4.09
CA ALA A 434 -11.34 -14.63 -4.30
C ALA A 434 -11.43 -15.08 -5.77
N LEU A 435 -12.58 -14.88 -6.41
CA LEU A 435 -12.76 -15.18 -7.84
C LEU A 435 -11.97 -14.20 -8.73
N THR A 436 -11.81 -12.96 -8.29
CA THR A 436 -10.99 -11.96 -8.99
C THR A 436 -9.52 -12.35 -9.01
N LEU A 437 -8.97 -12.86 -7.90
CA LEU A 437 -7.61 -13.40 -7.90
C LEU A 437 -7.49 -14.60 -8.86
N ALA A 438 -8.43 -15.54 -8.86
CA ALA A 438 -8.42 -16.65 -9.82
C ALA A 438 -8.43 -16.15 -11.28
N ARG A 439 -9.20 -15.10 -11.58
CA ARG A 439 -9.21 -14.43 -12.90
C ARG A 439 -7.86 -13.78 -13.24
N TYR A 440 -7.17 -13.18 -12.28
CA TYR A 440 -5.82 -12.64 -12.50
C TYR A 440 -4.79 -13.73 -12.76
N VAL A 441 -4.89 -14.87 -12.07
CA VAL A 441 -4.04 -16.05 -12.35
C VAL A 441 -4.32 -16.57 -13.77
N ASP A 442 -5.60 -16.69 -14.17
CA ASP A 442 -5.98 -17.10 -15.53
C ASP A 442 -5.45 -16.13 -16.59
N LEU A 443 -5.56 -14.82 -16.36
CA LEU A 443 -5.03 -13.79 -17.26
C LEU A 443 -3.52 -13.94 -17.46
N HIS A 444 -2.76 -14.09 -16.36
CA HIS A 444 -1.31 -14.29 -16.43
C HIS A 444 -0.95 -15.58 -17.16
N LEU A 445 -1.68 -16.66 -16.91
CA LEU A 445 -1.47 -17.94 -17.57
C LEU A 445 -1.77 -17.86 -19.08
N ARG A 446 -2.85 -17.18 -19.47
CA ARG A 446 -3.18 -16.94 -20.89
C ARG A 446 -2.10 -16.15 -21.61
N GLU A 447 -1.65 -15.05 -21.03
CA GLU A 447 -0.60 -14.23 -21.63
C GLU A 447 0.73 -14.99 -21.72
N THR A 448 1.08 -15.76 -20.69
CA THR A 448 2.26 -16.63 -20.69
C THR A 448 2.19 -17.63 -21.85
N ARG A 449 1.06 -18.31 -22.03
CA ARG A 449 0.88 -19.27 -23.13
C ARG A 449 0.94 -18.59 -24.50
N ARG A 450 0.24 -17.47 -24.66
CA ARG A 450 0.23 -16.69 -25.92
C ARG A 450 1.64 -16.32 -26.37
N ARG A 451 2.47 -15.78 -25.46
CA ARG A 451 3.86 -15.39 -25.75
C ARG A 451 4.82 -16.56 -25.92
N THR A 452 4.50 -17.72 -25.33
CA THR A 452 5.26 -18.95 -25.55
C THR A 452 4.97 -19.54 -26.94
N THR A 453 3.72 -19.45 -27.41
CA THR A 453 3.33 -19.91 -28.75
C THR A 453 3.69 -18.94 -29.88
N ASP A 454 3.80 -17.64 -29.58
CA ASP A 454 4.17 -16.59 -30.53
C ASP A 454 5.28 -15.68 -29.94
N PRO A 455 6.56 -16.08 -30.06
CA PRO A 455 7.68 -15.35 -29.46
C PRO A 455 8.03 -14.02 -30.16
N ALA A 456 7.27 -13.61 -31.18
CA ALA A 456 7.48 -12.38 -31.94
C ALA A 456 6.53 -11.22 -31.56
N ALA A 457 5.65 -11.40 -30.56
CA ALA A 457 4.60 -10.45 -30.17
C ALA A 457 4.89 -9.61 -28.91
#